data_AF-A0A1G8SBD0-F1
#
_entry.id   AF-A0A1G8SBD0-F1
#
_cell.length_a   1.000
_cell.length_b   1.000
_cell.length_c   1.000
_cell.angle_alpha   90.00
_cell.angle_beta   90.00
_cell.angle_gamma   90.00
#
_symmetry.space_group_name_H-M   'P 1'
#
loop_
_entity.id
_entity.type
_entity.pdbx_description
1 polymer ?
#
loop_
_entity_poly.entity_id
_entity_poly.type
_entity_poly.pdbx_seq_one_letter_code
_entity_poly.pdbx_strand_id
1 'polypeptide(L)'
;MNFDIIRTGRAVLHVTDLDKSRAFYDALGFIETEFDQENIFFRGLEEHNHHSLWLKKKPEPAVEVISYKVRAEEDLEKLESFFTKQGRKVTWLEKGSQKALGKSLR
;
A
#
# COMPACT_ATOMS: atom_id res chain seq x y z
N MET A 1 -14.65 -17.72 -8.06
CA MET A 1 -14.13 -16.92 -6.93
C MET A 1 -15.13 -15.82 -6.68
N ASN A 2 -15.48 -15.49 -5.43
CA ASN A 2 -16.63 -14.63 -5.13
C ASN A 2 -16.26 -13.21 -4.64
N PHE A 3 -15.00 -12.79 -4.75
CA PHE A 3 -14.54 -11.44 -4.39
C PHE A 3 -14.27 -10.60 -5.65
N ASP A 4 -14.46 -9.29 -5.56
CA ASP A 4 -14.21 -8.33 -6.65
C ASP A 4 -13.03 -7.41 -6.34
N ILE A 5 -11.95 -7.58 -7.11
CA ILE A 5 -10.77 -6.70 -7.08
C ILE A 5 -10.89 -5.71 -8.24
N ILE A 6 -10.96 -4.41 -7.92
CA ILE A 6 -11.13 -3.35 -8.91
C ILE A 6 -9.81 -3.05 -9.63
N ARG A 7 -8.73 -2.86 -8.87
CA ARG A 7 -7.41 -2.45 -9.39
C ARG A 7 -6.31 -2.61 -8.33
N THR A 8 -5.07 -2.44 -8.75
CA THR A 8 -3.96 -2.18 -7.84
C THR A 8 -4.22 -0.88 -7.05
N GLY A 9 -3.98 -0.93 -5.74
CA GLY A 9 -4.17 0.17 -4.81
C GLY A 9 -2.89 0.96 -4.59
N ARG A 10 -1.93 0.37 -3.89
CA ARG A 10 -0.64 1.00 -3.56
C ARG A 10 0.48 -0.01 -3.45
N ALA A 11 1.72 0.45 -3.55
CA ALA A 11 2.90 -0.33 -3.17
C ALA A 11 3.61 0.30 -1.96
N VAL A 12 4.13 -0.54 -1.07
CA VAL A 12 5.04 -0.13 0.00
C VAL A 12 6.42 -0.67 -0.32
N LEU A 13 7.36 0.23 -0.53
CA LEU A 13 8.74 -0.10 -0.84
C LEU A 13 9.63 0.27 0.33
N HIS A 14 10.48 -0.66 0.73
CA HIS A 14 11.57 -0.40 1.63
C HIS A 14 12.70 0.27 0.85
N VAL A 15 13.20 1.38 1.36
CA VAL A 15 14.32 2.12 0.78
C VAL A 15 15.38 2.39 1.85
N THR A 16 16.65 2.36 1.46
CA THR A 16 17.76 2.53 2.40
C THR A 16 18.15 3.99 2.60
N ASP A 17 17.80 4.86 1.65
CA ASP A 17 18.11 6.28 1.63
C ASP A 17 16.88 7.04 1.11
N LEU A 18 16.20 7.75 2.01
CA LEU A 18 14.97 8.46 1.68
C LEU A 18 15.22 9.63 0.73
N ASP A 19 16.30 10.39 0.93
CA ASP A 19 16.57 11.59 0.14
C ASP A 19 16.91 11.23 -1.31
N LYS A 20 17.72 10.18 -1.52
CA LYS A 20 18.01 9.67 -2.87
C LYS A 20 16.77 9.11 -3.54
N SER A 21 15.95 8.37 -2.80
CA SER A 21 14.73 7.77 -3.35
C SER A 21 13.71 8.87 -3.70
N ARG A 22 13.55 9.87 -2.83
CA ARG A 22 12.71 11.04 -3.04
C ARG A 22 13.09 11.75 -4.34
N ALA A 23 14.37 12.09 -4.49
CA ALA A 23 14.87 12.75 -5.70
C ALA A 23 14.60 11.93 -6.98
N PHE A 24 14.70 10.59 -6.90
CA PHE A 24 14.37 9.72 -8.02
C PHE A 24 12.88 9.78 -8.41
N TYR A 25 11.96 9.63 -7.43
CA TYR A 25 10.53 9.64 -7.72
C TYR A 25 10.00 11.04 -8.06
N ASP A 26 10.59 12.09 -7.48
CA ASP A 26 10.31 13.49 -7.86
C ASP A 26 10.70 13.74 -9.33
N ALA A 27 11.87 13.24 -9.77
CA ALA A 27 12.30 13.35 -11.16
C ALA A 27 11.39 12.61 -12.15
N LEU A 28 10.69 11.57 -11.70
CA LEU A 28 9.65 10.88 -12.49
C LEU A 28 8.31 11.64 -12.52
N GLY A 29 8.16 12.73 -11.77
CA GLY A 29 6.96 13.54 -11.73
C GLY A 29 5.88 13.00 -10.79
N PHE A 30 6.23 12.16 -9.80
CA PHE A 30 5.29 11.82 -8.73
C PHE A 30 5.01 13.05 -7.86
N ILE A 31 3.79 13.10 -7.34
CA ILE A 31 3.36 14.16 -6.43
C ILE A 31 3.54 13.64 -5.00
N GLU A 32 4.43 14.27 -4.24
CA GLU A 32 4.54 14.02 -2.81
C GLU A 32 3.28 14.52 -2.10
N THR A 33 2.64 13.65 -1.31
CA THR A 33 1.42 13.99 -0.58
C THR A 33 1.67 14.25 0.89
N GLU A 34 2.61 13.51 1.48
CA GLU A 34 3.04 13.67 2.87
C GLU A 34 4.41 13.02 3.06
N PHE A 35 5.17 13.46 4.06
CA PHE A 35 6.41 12.83 4.46
C PHE A 35 6.67 13.01 5.96
N ASP A 36 7.49 12.13 6.52
CA ASP A 36 8.07 12.22 7.85
C ASP A 36 9.54 11.72 7.83
N GLN A 37 10.13 11.50 9.01
CA GLN A 37 11.54 11.09 9.12
C GLN A 37 11.84 9.69 8.53
N GLU A 38 10.82 8.83 8.43
CA GLU A 38 10.96 7.43 8.04
C GLU A 38 10.08 7.07 6.83
N ASN A 39 9.21 7.96 6.36
CA ASN A 39 8.22 7.68 5.33
C ASN A 39 8.06 8.84 4.33
N ILE A 40 7.84 8.49 3.06
CA ILE A 40 7.38 9.42 2.02
C ILE A 40 6.21 8.78 1.29
N PHE A 41 5.15 9.55 1.12
CA PHE A 41 3.93 9.14 0.43
C PHE A 41 3.82 9.88 -0.89
N PHE A 42 3.70 9.13 -1.98
CA PHE A 42 3.62 9.62 -3.35
C PHE A 42 2.33 9.18 -4.02
N ARG A 43 1.85 10.00 -4.94
CA ARG A 43 0.76 9.65 -5.84
C ARG A 43 1.08 10.04 -7.28
N GLY A 44 0.47 9.33 -8.22
CA GLY A 44 0.44 9.76 -9.62
C GLY A 44 -0.52 10.94 -9.81
N LEU A 45 -0.41 11.63 -10.95
CA LEU A 45 -1.19 12.83 -11.25
C LEU A 45 -2.71 12.63 -11.13
N GLU A 46 -3.23 11.51 -11.63
CA GLU A 46 -4.66 11.19 -11.63
C GLU A 46 -5.11 10.33 -10.42
N GLU A 47 -4.22 10.07 -9.45
CA GLU A 47 -4.61 9.29 -8.27
C GLU A 47 -5.40 10.17 -7.29
N HIS A 48 -6.65 9.76 -7.06
CA HIS A 48 -7.58 10.44 -6.18
C HIS A 48 -7.39 10.07 -4.71
N ASN A 49 -6.82 8.90 -4.42
CA ASN A 49 -6.49 8.50 -3.06
C ASN A 49 -5.26 9.26 -2.55
N HIS A 50 -5.00 9.17 -1.24
CA HIS A 50 -3.88 9.84 -0.60
C HIS A 50 -2.52 9.48 -1.18
N HIS A 51 -2.30 8.21 -1.54
CA HIS A 51 -1.04 7.75 -2.12
C HIS A 51 -1.24 6.44 -2.89
N SER A 52 -0.44 6.25 -3.93
CA SER A 52 -0.29 4.97 -4.64
C SER A 52 1.11 4.35 -4.44
N LEU A 53 2.04 5.10 -3.87
CA LEU A 53 3.39 4.66 -3.54
C LEU A 53 3.77 5.17 -2.16
N TRP A 54 4.29 4.29 -1.30
CA TRP A 54 4.84 4.65 0.00
C TRP A 54 6.27 4.12 0.10
N LEU A 55 7.23 5.04 0.22
CA LEU A 55 8.62 4.73 0.52
C LEU A 55 8.83 4.72 2.03
N LYS A 56 9.36 3.63 2.55
CA LYS A 56 9.58 3.41 3.98
C LYS A 56 11.04 3.12 4.23
N LYS A 57 11.69 3.92 5.07
CA LYS A 57 13.10 3.75 5.37
C LYS A 57 13.34 2.44 6.11
N LYS A 58 14.22 1.59 5.58
CA LYS A 58 14.63 0.31 6.16
C LYS A 58 16.07 -0.06 5.79
N PRO A 59 16.73 -0.93 6.58
CA PRO A 59 18.11 -1.35 6.30
C PRO A 59 18.29 -2.10 4.97
N GLU A 60 17.25 -2.77 4.48
CA GLU A 60 17.28 -3.60 3.27
C GLU A 60 16.17 -3.17 2.28
N PRO A 61 16.47 -3.06 0.98
CA PRO A 61 15.46 -2.77 -0.03
C PRO A 61 14.58 -3.99 -0.30
N ALA A 62 13.26 -3.79 -0.31
CA ALA A 62 12.28 -4.85 -0.49
C ALA A 62 10.92 -4.28 -0.91
N VAL A 63 10.07 -5.13 -1.47
CA VAL A 63 8.64 -4.86 -1.61
C VAL A 63 7.96 -5.39 -0.35
N GLU A 64 7.48 -4.50 0.52
CA GLU A 64 6.75 -4.92 1.73
C GLU A 64 5.36 -5.43 1.37
N VAL A 65 4.63 -4.66 0.55
CA VAL A 65 3.25 -4.98 0.16
C VAL A 65 2.93 -4.42 -1.22
N ILE A 66 2.22 -5.21 -2.02
CA ILE A 66 1.42 -4.75 -3.17
C ILE A 66 -0.05 -4.88 -2.77
N SER A 67 -0.75 -3.77 -2.71
CA SER A 67 -2.15 -3.73 -2.29
C SER A 67 -3.09 -3.73 -3.50
N TYR A 68 -4.28 -4.31 -3.31
CA TYR A 68 -5.36 -4.33 -4.27
C TYR A 68 -6.60 -3.70 -3.64
N LYS A 69 -7.28 -2.82 -4.37
CA LYS A 69 -8.54 -2.21 -3.94
C LYS A 69 -9.69 -3.13 -4.32
N VAL A 70 -10.50 -3.50 -3.34
CA VAL A 70 -11.72 -4.28 -3.55
C VAL A 70 -12.95 -3.38 -3.69
N ARG A 71 -14.05 -3.93 -4.22
CA ARG A 71 -15.29 -3.18 -4.43
C ARG A 71 -16.00 -2.84 -3.14
N ALA A 72 -16.11 -3.79 -2.22
CA ALA A 72 -16.80 -3.61 -0.95
C ALA A 72 -16.03 -4.26 0.21
N GLU A 73 -16.38 -3.93 1.45
CA GLU A 73 -15.70 -4.49 2.63
C GLU A 73 -15.92 -6.00 2.74
N GLU A 74 -17.07 -6.50 2.29
CA GLU A 74 -17.41 -7.93 2.25
C GLU A 74 -16.46 -8.73 1.34
N ASP A 75 -15.85 -8.08 0.35
CA ASP A 75 -14.84 -8.74 -0.50
C ASP A 75 -13.54 -9.01 0.28
N LEU A 76 -13.22 -8.25 1.33
CA LEU A 76 -12.09 -8.55 2.22
C LEU A 76 -12.34 -9.83 3.02
N GLU A 77 -13.56 -10.04 3.52
CA GLU A 77 -13.94 -11.25 4.28
C GLU A 77 -13.92 -12.50 3.38
N LYS A 78 -14.35 -12.34 2.13
CA LYS A 78 -14.24 -13.39 1.11
C LYS A 78 -12.78 -13.71 0.77
N LEU A 79 -11.90 -12.71 0.74
CA LEU A 79 -10.46 -12.90 0.55
C LEU A 79 -9.82 -13.61 1.74
N GLU A 80 -10.16 -13.23 2.97
CA GLU A 80 -9.73 -13.94 4.17
C GLU A 80 -10.11 -15.42 4.09
N SER A 81 -11.39 -15.71 3.82
CA SER A 81 -11.91 -17.07 3.67
C SER A 81 -11.18 -17.84 2.56
N PHE A 82 -10.80 -17.17 1.47
CA PHE A 82 -10.07 -17.77 0.37
C PHE A 82 -8.63 -18.15 0.77
N PHE A 83 -7.89 -17.23 1.40
CA PHE A 83 -6.50 -17.45 1.80
C PHE A 83 -6.37 -18.45 2.96
N THR A 84 -7.25 -18.36 3.96
CA THR A 84 -7.27 -19.30 5.09
C THR A 84 -7.56 -20.73 4.66
N LYS A 85 -8.48 -20.95 3.68
CA LYS A 85 -8.71 -22.27 3.08
C LYS A 85 -7.49 -22.86 2.38
N GLN A 86 -6.54 -22.03 1.95
CA GLN A 86 -5.26 -22.46 1.37
C GLN A 86 -4.15 -22.61 2.42
N GLY A 87 -4.47 -22.49 3.71
CA GLY A 87 -3.50 -22.54 4.81
C GLY A 87 -2.58 -21.31 4.86
N ARG A 88 -2.94 -20.20 4.22
CA ARG A 88 -2.19 -18.95 4.30
C ARG A 88 -2.58 -18.20 5.57
N LYS A 89 -1.57 -17.60 6.22
CA LYS A 89 -1.80 -16.69 7.34
C LYS A 89 -2.38 -15.39 6.82
N VAL A 90 -3.33 -14.84 7.56
CA VAL A 90 -4.01 -13.60 7.25
C VAL A 90 -4.00 -12.72 8.49
N THR A 91 -3.74 -11.43 8.30
CA THR A 91 -3.67 -10.41 9.34
C THR A 91 -4.61 -9.26 8.98
N TRP A 92 -5.55 -8.98 9.87
CA TRP A 92 -6.41 -7.81 9.76
C TRP A 92 -5.72 -6.57 10.29
N LEU A 93 -5.93 -5.47 9.58
CA LEU A 93 -5.49 -4.14 9.95
C LEU A 93 -6.71 -3.24 10.02
N GLU A 94 -6.98 -2.72 11.22
CA GLU A 94 -8.11 -1.83 11.46
C GLU A 94 -7.98 -0.53 10.68
N LYS A 95 -9.13 0.12 10.39
CA LYS A 95 -9.16 1.42 9.72
C LYS A 95 -8.28 2.43 10.46
N GLY A 96 -7.43 3.13 9.73
CA GLY A 96 -6.51 4.13 10.29
C GLY A 96 -5.25 3.57 10.95
N SER A 97 -5.11 2.23 11.08
CA SER A 97 -3.84 1.62 11.52
C SER A 97 -2.69 1.89 10.56
N GLN A 98 -3.01 2.11 9.28
CA GLN A 98 -2.10 2.62 8.27
C GLN A 98 -2.60 3.98 7.79
N LYS A 99 -1.65 4.87 7.52
CA LYS A 99 -1.94 6.24 7.10
C LYS A 99 -2.89 6.25 5.90
N ALA A 100 -3.97 7.02 6.02
CA ALA A 100 -4.98 7.23 4.98
C ALA A 100 -5.57 5.95 4.35
N LEU A 101 -5.60 4.84 5.09
CA LEU A 101 -6.26 3.61 4.66
C LEU A 101 -7.47 3.25 5.53
N GLY A 102 -8.44 2.62 4.86
CA GLY A 102 -9.54 1.91 5.48
C GLY A 102 -9.10 0.61 6.14
N LYS A 103 -10.10 -0.19 6.55
CA LYS A 103 -9.86 -1.58 6.97
C LYS A 103 -9.16 -2.33 5.85
N SER A 104 -8.16 -3.15 6.19
CA SER A 104 -7.38 -3.89 5.21
C SER A 104 -6.95 -5.26 5.70
N LEU A 105 -6.54 -6.10 4.76
CA LEU A 105 -6.14 -7.47 4.94
C LEU A 105 -4.71 -7.66 4.40
N ARG A 106 -3.87 -8.37 5.14
CA ARG A 106 -2.51 -8.79 4.71
C ARG A 106 -2.31 -10.28 4.85
#